data_AF-M4CB74-F1
#
_entry.id   AF-M4CB74-F1
#
_cell.length_a   1.000
_cell.length_b   1.000
_cell.length_c   1.000
_cell.angle_alpha   90.00
_cell.angle_beta   90.00
_cell.angle_gamma   90.00
#
_symmetry.space_group_name_H-M   'P 1'
#
loop_
_entity.id
_entity.type
_entity.pdbx_description
1 polymer ?
#
loop_
_entity_poly.entity_id
_entity_poly.type
_entity_poly.pdbx_seq_one_letter_code
_entity_poly.pdbx_strand_id
1 'polypeptide(L)'
;MKTYLLLLLIFSLLLSYSSGQQCGRQAQGALCPNGLCCSEYGWCGTTEAYCGRGCQSQCTPTPPTPTPTPPSPTPPRPTPPGPSGDLSGIISRDQFYKMLKHMNDNACPARGFFTYDAFITAAKFFPSFGNTGDLATRKKEIAAFFGQTSHETTGGWTDAPDGANTWGYCFKDEIGKSNPYCDSNNLEWPCAPGQFYYGRGPMMLSWNYNYGQCGRDLGLDLLRRPAIASSDPVIAFETAIWFWMTPQAPKPSCHDVITDQWQPSAADISAGRLPGYGVITNIINGGLECAGRNVAQVEDRISFYTRYCGMFGVDPGTVLGRLPGTTVYRNMKQYPEAYTYNGIVIVRVDAPIYFANISYIKDSCHIHRLKRRGSLERTLAVSNPNKEVLLTLARSGIVELIGKEWYFVRVHDAVQVCLHYVESKNQTPTNVEESSSSSLWRRCNAKNSSHTEVEPDSKLVLKEPLLFNDK
;
A
#
# COMPACT_ATOMS: atom_id res chain seq x y z
N MET A 1 -75.68 -14.16 -17.18
CA MET A 1 -74.54 -15.09 -17.36
C MET A 1 -73.33 -14.37 -17.99
N LYS A 2 -72.73 -13.36 -17.34
CA LYS A 2 -71.46 -12.76 -17.82
C LYS A 2 -70.51 -12.31 -16.69
N THR A 3 -70.92 -12.43 -15.42
CA THR A 3 -70.11 -12.07 -14.24
C THR A 3 -69.33 -13.25 -13.62
N TYR A 4 -69.66 -14.50 -13.97
CA TYR A 4 -68.93 -15.69 -13.47
C TYR A 4 -67.70 -16.07 -14.29
N LEU A 5 -67.55 -15.54 -15.51
CA LEU A 5 -66.44 -15.90 -16.41
C LEU A 5 -65.13 -15.16 -16.07
N LEU A 6 -65.20 -14.03 -15.35
CA LEU A 6 -64.02 -13.24 -14.98
C LEU A 6 -63.32 -13.76 -13.70
N LEU A 7 -64.03 -14.48 -12.83
CA LEU A 7 -63.48 -15.06 -11.60
C LEU A 7 -62.68 -16.36 -11.85
N LEU A 8 -62.94 -17.06 -12.96
CA LEU A 8 -62.23 -18.30 -13.31
C LEU A 8 -60.88 -18.09 -14.00
N LEU A 9 -60.58 -16.87 -14.47
CA LEU A 9 -59.31 -16.55 -15.14
C LEU A 9 -58.21 -16.03 -14.19
N ILE A 10 -58.51 -15.84 -12.89
CA ILE A 10 -57.55 -15.33 -11.89
C ILE A 10 -56.98 -16.45 -11.00
N PHE A 11 -57.48 -17.69 -11.10
CA PHE A 11 -57.02 -18.82 -10.27
C PHE A 11 -55.98 -19.75 -10.94
N SER A 12 -55.28 -19.29 -11.98
CA SER A 12 -54.34 -20.10 -12.77
C SER A 12 -52.89 -19.61 -12.76
N LEU A 13 -52.49 -18.77 -11.80
CA LEU A 13 -51.09 -18.44 -11.56
C LEU A 13 -50.75 -18.67 -10.07
N LEU A 14 -50.24 -19.86 -9.75
CA LEU A 14 -49.31 -20.21 -8.65
C LEU A 14 -49.33 -21.73 -8.41
N LEU A 15 -48.93 -22.50 -9.41
CA LEU A 15 -48.26 -23.78 -9.15
C LEU A 15 -46.82 -23.59 -9.57
N SER A 16 -46.01 -23.10 -8.64
CA SER A 16 -44.58 -23.38 -8.65
C SER A 16 -44.46 -24.90 -8.71
N TYR A 17 -44.05 -25.44 -9.85
CA TYR A 17 -43.58 -26.82 -9.94
C TYR A 17 -42.36 -26.89 -9.03
N SER A 18 -42.57 -27.21 -7.77
CA SER A 18 -41.51 -27.62 -6.87
C SER A 18 -41.10 -29.00 -7.37
N SER A 19 -40.12 -29.05 -8.28
CA SER A 19 -39.50 -30.30 -8.68
C SER A 19 -38.84 -30.87 -7.42
N GLY A 20 -39.55 -31.73 -6.70
CA GLY A 20 -38.92 -32.56 -5.70
C GLY A 20 -37.79 -33.33 -6.39
N GLN A 21 -36.66 -33.50 -5.73
CA GLN A 21 -35.63 -34.36 -6.27
C GLN A 21 -36.13 -35.80 -6.15
N GLN A 22 -36.03 -36.58 -7.23
CA GLN A 22 -36.43 -37.98 -7.23
C GLN A 22 -35.31 -38.84 -6.65
N CYS A 23 -35.66 -39.81 -5.81
CA CYS A 23 -34.73 -40.80 -5.25
C CYS A 23 -35.37 -42.20 -5.21
N GLY A 24 -34.61 -43.23 -4.82
CA GLY A 24 -35.12 -44.58 -4.66
C GLY A 24 -35.34 -45.32 -5.99
N ARG A 25 -36.23 -46.32 -5.98
CA ARG A 25 -36.48 -47.23 -7.13
C ARG A 25 -37.00 -46.49 -8.36
N GLN A 26 -37.70 -45.38 -8.15
CA GLN A 26 -38.21 -44.49 -9.19
C GLN A 26 -37.09 -43.69 -9.89
N ALA A 27 -35.90 -43.64 -9.29
CA ALA A 27 -34.73 -42.93 -9.79
C ALA A 27 -33.48 -43.84 -9.79
N GLN A 28 -33.61 -45.10 -10.22
CA GLN A 28 -32.49 -46.05 -10.38
C GLN A 28 -31.64 -46.25 -9.10
N GLY A 29 -32.26 -46.13 -7.92
CA GLY A 29 -31.58 -46.26 -6.63
C GLY A 29 -30.84 -45.00 -6.18
N ALA A 30 -31.06 -43.85 -6.83
CA ALA A 30 -30.46 -42.58 -6.42
C ALA A 30 -30.74 -42.26 -4.95
N LEU A 31 -29.71 -41.80 -4.23
CA LEU A 31 -29.84 -41.28 -2.89
C LEU A 31 -30.25 -39.82 -2.93
N CYS A 32 -31.02 -39.40 -1.93
CA CYS A 32 -31.41 -38.01 -1.81
C CYS A 32 -30.20 -37.19 -1.27
N PRO A 33 -29.91 -35.97 -1.78
CA PRO A 33 -28.80 -35.17 -1.28
C PRO A 33 -29.00 -34.73 0.18
N ASN A 34 -27.92 -34.30 0.83
CA ASN A 34 -27.91 -33.82 2.23
C ASN A 34 -28.47 -34.81 3.27
N GLY A 35 -28.44 -36.12 2.99
CA GLY A 35 -28.91 -37.14 3.92
C GLY A 35 -30.43 -37.20 4.10
N LEU A 36 -31.21 -36.60 3.18
CA LEU A 36 -32.67 -36.57 3.25
C LEU A 36 -33.30 -37.96 3.06
N CYS A 37 -34.42 -38.24 3.70
CA CYS A 37 -35.11 -39.51 3.55
C CYS A 37 -35.74 -39.63 2.15
N CYS A 38 -35.63 -40.82 1.55
CA CYS A 38 -36.36 -41.17 0.33
C CYS A 38 -37.71 -41.78 0.70
N SER A 39 -38.81 -41.06 0.43
CA SER A 39 -40.16 -41.59 0.63
C SER A 39 -40.44 -42.85 -0.19
N GLU A 40 -41.50 -43.58 0.17
CA GLU A 40 -42.00 -44.74 -0.59
C GLU A 40 -42.29 -44.41 -2.07
N TYR A 41 -42.61 -43.14 -2.35
CA TYR A 41 -42.94 -42.65 -3.69
C TYR A 41 -41.75 -42.09 -4.48
N GLY A 42 -40.55 -42.14 -3.91
CA GLY A 42 -39.31 -41.78 -4.61
C GLY A 42 -39.02 -40.29 -4.64
N TRP A 43 -39.31 -39.58 -3.55
CA TRP A 43 -39.03 -38.15 -3.38
C TRP A 43 -38.23 -37.89 -2.12
N CYS A 44 -37.34 -36.88 -2.15
CA CYS A 44 -36.52 -36.44 -1.01
C CYS A 44 -37.31 -35.58 -0.02
N GLY A 45 -37.15 -35.82 1.30
CA GLY A 45 -37.72 -34.94 2.34
C GLY A 45 -37.33 -35.33 3.77
N THR A 46 -37.81 -34.57 4.76
CA THR A 46 -37.45 -34.73 6.18
C THR A 46 -38.61 -35.10 7.11
N THR A 47 -39.86 -35.09 6.63
CA THR A 47 -41.02 -35.35 7.48
C THR A 47 -41.30 -36.85 7.61
N GLU A 48 -42.21 -37.24 8.51
CA GLU A 48 -42.61 -38.64 8.69
C GLU A 48 -43.17 -39.28 7.41
N ALA A 49 -43.74 -38.50 6.49
CA ALA A 49 -44.16 -38.97 5.18
C ALA A 49 -42.99 -39.46 4.29
N TYR A 50 -41.76 -39.03 4.59
CA TYR A 50 -40.54 -39.39 3.85
C TYR A 50 -39.66 -40.36 4.63
N CYS A 51 -39.56 -40.19 5.95
CA CYS A 51 -38.69 -40.98 6.82
C CYS A 51 -39.40 -42.15 7.52
N GLY A 52 -40.73 -42.16 7.51
CA GLY A 52 -41.55 -43.16 8.20
C GLY A 52 -41.67 -44.48 7.46
N ARG A 53 -42.78 -45.18 7.73
CA ARG A 53 -43.08 -46.48 7.12
C ARG A 53 -43.09 -46.38 5.59
N GLY A 54 -42.33 -47.24 4.92
CA GLY A 54 -42.21 -47.26 3.45
C GLY A 54 -41.02 -46.46 2.90
N CYS A 55 -40.23 -45.80 3.74
CA CYS A 55 -39.00 -45.14 3.32
C CYS A 55 -38.02 -46.12 2.62
N GLN A 56 -37.42 -45.67 1.52
CA GLN A 56 -36.57 -46.50 0.65
C GLN A 56 -35.08 -46.38 0.98
N SER A 57 -34.60 -45.22 1.43
CA SER A 57 -33.19 -44.97 1.78
C SER A 57 -33.05 -43.73 2.68
N GLN A 58 -31.97 -43.67 3.48
CA GLN A 58 -31.68 -42.58 4.42
C GLN A 58 -32.80 -42.34 5.46
N CYS A 59 -33.49 -43.41 5.87
CA CYS A 59 -34.72 -43.37 6.68
C CYS A 59 -34.50 -42.99 8.15
N THR A 60 -33.28 -43.15 8.62
CA THR A 60 -32.82 -42.54 9.87
C THR A 60 -32.08 -41.27 9.49
N PRO A 61 -32.61 -40.07 9.78
CA PRO A 61 -31.93 -38.84 9.44
C PRO A 61 -30.57 -38.82 10.13
N THR A 62 -29.50 -38.86 9.32
CA THR A 62 -28.16 -38.51 9.81
C THR A 62 -28.27 -37.06 10.32
N PRO A 63 -27.75 -36.73 11.52
CA PRO A 63 -27.73 -35.35 11.97
C PRO A 63 -27.11 -34.50 10.86
N PRO A 64 -27.66 -33.33 10.53
CA PRO A 64 -26.99 -32.44 9.60
C PRO A 64 -25.56 -32.27 10.09
N THR A 65 -24.58 -32.46 9.20
CA THR A 65 -23.22 -31.96 9.40
C THR A 65 -23.37 -30.58 9.99
N PRO A 66 -22.73 -30.24 11.13
CA PRO A 66 -23.03 -29.01 11.86
C PRO A 66 -22.99 -27.86 10.87
N THR A 67 -24.19 -27.33 10.60
CA THR A 67 -24.35 -26.06 9.90
C THR A 67 -23.41 -25.10 10.61
N PRO A 68 -22.52 -24.36 9.93
CA PRO A 68 -21.80 -23.29 10.60
C PRO A 68 -22.87 -22.46 11.30
N THR A 69 -22.72 -22.32 12.62
CA THR A 69 -23.57 -21.52 13.49
C THR A 69 -23.94 -20.24 12.73
N PRO A 70 -25.20 -19.78 12.70
CA PRO A 70 -25.51 -18.48 12.13
C PRO A 70 -24.49 -17.51 12.70
N PRO A 71 -23.73 -16.76 11.87
CA PRO A 71 -22.79 -15.79 12.41
C PRO A 71 -23.59 -14.92 13.37
N SER A 72 -23.03 -14.75 14.57
CA SER A 72 -23.58 -13.91 15.62
C SER A 72 -24.20 -12.65 14.99
N PRO A 73 -25.38 -12.18 15.43
CA PRO A 73 -25.98 -10.97 14.85
C PRO A 73 -24.90 -9.90 14.73
N THR A 74 -24.74 -9.35 13.52
CA THR A 74 -23.69 -8.36 13.23
C THR A 74 -23.71 -7.32 14.35
N PRO A 75 -22.60 -7.11 15.06
CA PRO A 75 -22.58 -6.14 16.14
C PRO A 75 -23.13 -4.81 15.62
N PRO A 76 -23.97 -4.11 16.41
CA PRO A 76 -24.46 -2.80 15.98
C PRO A 76 -23.26 -1.93 15.61
N ARG A 77 -23.36 -1.25 14.46
CA ARG A 77 -22.29 -0.39 13.93
C ARG A 77 -21.74 0.49 15.05
N PRO A 78 -20.43 0.42 15.37
CA PRO A 78 -19.83 1.26 16.39
C PRO A 78 -20.18 2.73 16.14
N THR A 79 -20.56 3.45 17.20
CA THR A 79 -20.81 4.89 17.07
C THR A 79 -19.47 5.59 16.87
N PRO A 80 -19.28 6.44 15.84
CA PRO A 80 -18.06 7.21 15.68
C PRO A 80 -17.74 8.00 16.96
N PRO A 81 -16.48 8.00 17.45
CA PRO A 81 -16.14 8.70 18.68
C PRO A 81 -16.23 10.22 18.52
N GLY A 82 -17.31 10.84 19.03
CA GLY A 82 -17.42 12.31 19.21
C GLY A 82 -16.97 13.18 18.01
N PRO A 83 -16.61 14.46 18.23
CA PRO A 83 -16.05 15.31 17.18
C PRO A 83 -14.56 15.05 16.89
N SER A 84 -13.93 14.06 17.54
CA SER A 84 -12.55 13.66 17.23
C SER A 84 -12.47 12.96 15.87
N GLY A 85 -11.37 13.12 15.15
CA GLY A 85 -11.19 12.52 13.82
C GLY A 85 -11.49 13.43 12.62
N ASP A 86 -11.88 14.69 12.84
CA ASP A 86 -12.03 15.63 11.73
C ASP A 86 -10.66 16.02 11.13
N LEU A 87 -10.48 15.66 9.86
CA LEU A 87 -9.26 15.92 9.10
C LEU A 87 -9.32 17.21 8.27
N SER A 88 -10.38 18.01 8.42
CA SER A 88 -10.54 19.27 7.67
C SER A 88 -9.40 20.27 7.88
N GLY A 89 -8.74 20.24 9.05
CA GLY A 89 -7.53 21.04 9.34
C GLY A 89 -6.23 20.47 8.78
N ILE A 90 -6.23 19.24 8.24
CA ILE A 90 -5.06 18.56 7.66
C ILE A 90 -5.12 18.53 6.14
N ILE A 91 -6.29 18.25 5.58
CA ILE A 91 -6.57 18.23 4.15
C ILE A 91 -7.86 19.02 3.88
N SER A 92 -7.73 20.13 3.16
CA SER A 92 -8.90 20.90 2.72
C SER A 92 -9.61 20.23 1.55
N ARG A 93 -10.87 20.61 1.33
CA ARG A 93 -11.64 20.20 0.15
C ARG A 93 -10.90 20.51 -1.15
N ASP A 94 -10.33 21.71 -1.26
CA ASP A 94 -9.57 22.13 -2.44
C ASP A 94 -8.32 21.29 -2.65
N GLN A 95 -7.59 20.95 -1.58
CA GLN A 95 -6.42 20.07 -1.67
C GLN A 95 -6.83 18.67 -2.14
N PHE A 96 -7.91 18.11 -1.60
CA PHE A 96 -8.44 16.80 -1.99
C PHE A 96 -8.75 16.75 -3.50
N TYR A 97 -9.53 17.71 -4.01
CA TYR A 97 -9.86 17.73 -5.44
C TYR A 97 -8.68 18.12 -6.34
N LYS A 98 -7.70 18.87 -5.83
CA LYS A 98 -6.45 19.13 -6.56
C LYS A 98 -5.55 17.89 -6.63
N MET A 99 -5.54 17.07 -5.58
CA MET A 99 -4.83 15.79 -5.57
C MET A 99 -5.48 14.84 -6.58
N LEU A 100 -6.79 14.65 -6.48
CA LEU A 100 -7.59 13.74 -7.31
C LEU A 100 -8.17 14.44 -8.55
N LYS A 101 -7.29 15.14 -9.28
CA LYS A 101 -7.65 16.12 -10.31
C LYS A 101 -8.62 15.57 -11.37
N HIS A 102 -8.35 14.38 -11.90
CA HIS A 102 -9.09 13.80 -13.03
C HIS A 102 -10.11 12.73 -12.65
N MET A 103 -10.33 12.45 -11.35
CA MET A 103 -11.23 11.34 -10.94
C MET A 103 -12.69 11.53 -11.40
N ASN A 104 -13.08 12.78 -11.69
CA ASN A 104 -14.42 13.16 -12.14
C ASN A 104 -14.52 13.40 -13.65
N ASP A 105 -13.42 13.19 -14.39
CA ASP A 105 -13.43 13.33 -15.84
C ASP A 105 -14.34 12.26 -16.46
N ASN A 106 -14.89 12.55 -17.65
CA ASN A 106 -15.80 11.64 -18.34
C ASN A 106 -15.20 10.27 -18.65
N ALA A 107 -13.87 10.17 -18.75
CA ALA A 107 -13.16 8.93 -18.99
C ALA A 107 -13.12 8.01 -17.75
N CYS A 108 -13.37 8.53 -16.55
CA CYS A 108 -13.29 7.75 -15.32
C CYS A 108 -14.63 7.09 -14.96
N PRO A 109 -14.70 5.76 -14.88
CA PRO A 109 -15.94 5.06 -14.54
C PRO A 109 -16.50 5.39 -13.15
N ALA A 110 -15.65 5.80 -12.21
CA ALA A 110 -16.06 6.19 -10.86
C ALA A 110 -16.42 7.69 -10.73
N ARG A 111 -16.54 8.44 -11.84
CA ARG A 111 -16.83 9.89 -11.80
C ARG A 111 -18.02 10.21 -10.89
N GLY A 112 -17.83 11.18 -9.99
CA GLY A 112 -18.84 11.63 -9.02
C GLY A 112 -19.07 10.71 -7.82
N PHE A 113 -18.40 9.55 -7.73
CA PHE A 113 -18.57 8.61 -6.62
C PHE A 113 -17.79 9.04 -5.37
N PHE A 114 -16.49 9.28 -5.50
CA PHE A 114 -15.64 9.66 -4.38
C PHE A 114 -15.77 11.15 -4.07
N THR A 115 -16.20 11.47 -2.85
CA THR A 115 -16.40 12.86 -2.41
C THR A 115 -15.56 13.15 -1.17
N TYR A 116 -15.19 14.43 -1.01
CA TYR A 116 -14.50 14.90 0.19
C TYR A 116 -15.31 14.60 1.46
N ASP A 117 -16.63 14.81 1.41
CA ASP A 117 -17.51 14.58 2.56
C ASP A 117 -17.58 13.10 2.94
N ALA A 118 -17.58 12.19 1.96
CA ALA A 118 -17.50 10.76 2.23
C ALA A 118 -16.18 10.37 2.91
N PHE A 119 -15.06 10.91 2.43
CA PHE A 119 -13.74 10.71 3.03
C PHE A 119 -13.69 11.21 4.48
N ILE A 120 -14.10 12.45 4.74
CA ILE A 120 -14.11 13.02 6.11
C ILE A 120 -15.06 12.25 7.03
N THR A 121 -16.21 11.80 6.51
CA THR A 121 -17.16 10.99 7.29
C THR A 121 -16.57 9.64 7.67
N ALA A 122 -15.94 8.95 6.73
CA ALA A 122 -15.27 7.67 6.99
C ALA A 122 -14.09 7.83 7.96
N ALA A 123 -13.28 8.88 7.82
CA ALA A 123 -12.13 9.14 8.69
C ALA A 123 -12.51 9.31 10.17
N LYS A 124 -13.69 9.86 10.47
CA LYS A 124 -14.20 9.97 11.86
C LYS A 124 -14.42 8.62 12.53
N PHE A 125 -14.59 7.54 11.76
CA PHE A 125 -14.67 6.18 12.30
C PHE A 125 -13.32 5.67 12.80
N PHE A 126 -12.21 6.27 12.37
CA PHE A 126 -10.84 5.90 12.71
C PHE A 126 -10.08 7.09 13.33
N PRO A 127 -10.33 7.45 14.60
CA PRO A 127 -9.87 8.73 15.15
C PRO A 127 -8.36 8.99 15.08
N SER A 128 -7.51 7.95 15.11
CA SER A 128 -6.05 8.08 15.00
C SER A 128 -5.55 8.31 13.57
N PHE A 129 -6.31 7.90 12.55
CA PHE A 129 -5.96 8.11 11.15
C PHE A 129 -5.83 9.60 10.84
N GLY A 130 -4.65 10.05 10.42
CA GLY A 130 -4.36 11.46 10.15
C GLY A 130 -4.28 12.35 11.40
N ASN A 131 -4.33 11.77 12.60
CA ASN A 131 -4.29 12.49 13.89
C ASN A 131 -3.19 12.00 14.84
N THR A 132 -2.34 11.07 14.41
CA THR A 132 -1.18 10.59 15.17
C THR A 132 0.07 11.41 14.82
N GLY A 133 0.81 11.85 15.84
CA GLY A 133 2.09 12.57 15.69
C GLY A 133 1.94 14.07 15.39
N ASP A 134 3.06 14.69 15.01
CA ASP A 134 3.08 16.12 14.67
C ASP A 134 2.38 16.40 13.32
N LEU A 135 2.19 17.69 13.01
CA LEU A 135 1.51 18.12 11.77
C LEU A 135 2.15 17.55 10.50
N ALA A 136 3.49 17.36 10.48
CA ALA A 136 4.18 16.82 9.34
C ALA A 136 3.89 15.31 9.19
N THR A 137 3.93 14.54 10.29
CA THR A 137 3.57 13.11 10.30
C THR A 137 2.12 12.90 9.88
N ARG A 138 1.18 13.70 10.40
CA ARG A 138 -0.24 13.64 10.02
C ARG A 138 -0.44 13.86 8.52
N LYS A 139 0.18 14.90 7.95
CA LYS A 139 0.14 15.16 6.50
C LYS A 139 0.81 14.06 5.68
N LYS A 140 1.94 13.51 6.16
CA LYS A 140 2.68 12.42 5.51
C LYS A 140 1.85 11.14 5.46
N GLU A 141 1.10 10.84 6.52
CA GLU A 141 0.14 9.73 6.53
C GLU A 141 -0.95 9.92 5.46
N ILE A 142 -1.58 11.10 5.40
CA ILE A 142 -2.61 11.38 4.39
C ILE A 142 -2.03 11.28 2.98
N ALA A 143 -0.83 11.82 2.74
CA ALA A 143 -0.13 11.69 1.47
C ALA A 143 0.15 10.22 1.10
N ALA A 144 0.57 9.39 2.07
CA ALA A 144 0.87 7.98 1.86
C ALA A 144 -0.40 7.17 1.57
N PHE A 145 -1.47 7.38 2.34
CA PHE A 145 -2.77 6.74 2.13
C PHE A 145 -3.32 7.06 0.73
N PHE A 146 -3.38 8.35 0.36
CA PHE A 146 -3.82 8.74 -0.97
C PHE A 146 -2.86 8.27 -2.06
N GLY A 147 -1.56 8.20 -1.79
CA GLY A 147 -0.55 7.67 -2.70
C GLY A 147 -0.85 6.23 -3.10
N GLN A 148 -1.05 5.36 -2.12
CA GLN A 148 -1.35 3.95 -2.35
C GLN A 148 -2.72 3.75 -2.98
N THR A 149 -3.75 4.37 -2.44
CA THR A 149 -5.13 4.21 -2.96
C THR A 149 -5.31 4.81 -4.35
N SER A 150 -4.56 5.87 -4.70
CA SER A 150 -4.55 6.39 -6.07
C SER A 150 -3.98 5.38 -7.07
N HIS A 151 -2.93 4.65 -6.69
CA HIS A 151 -2.39 3.58 -7.51
C HIS A 151 -3.40 2.46 -7.72
N GLU A 152 -4.02 1.96 -6.65
CA GLU A 152 -5.03 0.88 -6.72
C GLU A 152 -6.20 1.21 -7.66
N THR A 153 -6.48 2.50 -7.84
CA THR A 153 -7.63 3.01 -8.60
C THR A 153 -7.23 3.85 -9.82
N THR A 154 -5.96 3.77 -10.22
CA THR A 154 -5.41 4.67 -11.25
C THR A 154 -6.05 4.41 -12.61
N GLY A 155 -6.41 5.49 -13.29
CA GLY A 155 -6.70 5.50 -14.72
C GLY A 155 -5.60 6.14 -15.53
N GLY A 156 -4.42 6.37 -14.95
CA GLY A 156 -3.29 7.02 -15.59
C GLY A 156 -2.61 6.13 -16.62
N TRP A 157 -2.02 6.76 -17.64
CA TRP A 157 -1.19 6.12 -18.65
C TRP A 157 -0.01 7.04 -19.00
N THR A 158 0.94 6.53 -19.78
CA THR A 158 2.05 7.34 -20.30
C THR A 158 1.50 8.54 -21.07
N ASP A 159 1.95 9.75 -20.73
CA ASP A 159 1.50 11.01 -21.33
C ASP A 159 0.02 11.38 -21.09
N ALA A 160 -0.61 10.80 -20.06
CA ALA A 160 -1.92 11.29 -19.61
C ALA A 160 -1.87 12.79 -19.29
N PRO A 161 -2.96 13.55 -19.54
CA PRO A 161 -3.03 14.97 -19.18
C PRO A 161 -2.58 15.22 -17.75
N ASP A 162 -1.72 16.23 -17.57
CA ASP A 162 -1.11 16.60 -16.29
C ASP A 162 -0.24 15.52 -15.60
N GLY A 163 0.02 14.40 -16.28
CA GLY A 163 0.83 13.27 -15.83
C GLY A 163 0.00 12.14 -15.22
N ALA A 164 0.46 10.89 -15.38
CA ALA A 164 -0.23 9.69 -14.89
C ALA A 164 -0.60 9.76 -13.40
N ASN A 165 0.25 10.37 -12.58
CA ASN A 165 0.05 10.54 -11.13
C ASN A 165 -1.02 11.59 -10.75
N THR A 166 -1.83 12.05 -11.71
CA THR A 166 -3.02 12.90 -11.48
C THR A 166 -4.35 12.17 -11.70
N TRP A 167 -4.28 10.88 -12.06
CA TRP A 167 -5.42 10.04 -12.47
C TRP A 167 -5.81 8.97 -11.44
N GLY A 168 -5.47 9.19 -10.16
CA GLY A 168 -5.96 8.34 -9.07
C GLY A 168 -7.48 8.44 -8.91
N TYR A 169 -8.08 7.41 -8.30
CA TYR A 169 -9.52 7.34 -8.00
C TYR A 169 -10.43 7.30 -9.25
N CYS A 170 -9.89 6.89 -10.40
CA CYS A 170 -10.64 6.76 -11.64
C CYS A 170 -11.58 5.54 -11.63
N PHE A 171 -11.21 4.49 -10.90
CA PHE A 171 -11.99 3.26 -10.70
C PHE A 171 -12.42 3.10 -9.23
N LYS A 172 -13.52 2.36 -9.02
CA LYS A 172 -14.03 1.97 -7.70
C LYS A 172 -14.26 0.47 -7.55
N ASP A 173 -14.13 -0.26 -8.64
CA ASP A 173 -14.24 -1.71 -8.73
C ASP A 173 -13.12 -2.21 -9.64
N GLU A 174 -12.64 -3.42 -9.38
CA GLU A 174 -11.79 -4.18 -10.29
C GLU A 174 -12.47 -4.30 -11.67
N ILE A 175 -11.68 -4.15 -12.74
CA ILE A 175 -12.20 -4.23 -14.11
C ILE A 175 -12.64 -5.67 -14.42
N GLY A 176 -11.77 -6.66 -14.15
CA GLY A 176 -12.07 -8.08 -14.28
C GLY A 176 -12.91 -8.60 -13.12
N LYS A 177 -14.18 -8.93 -13.35
CA LYS A 177 -15.11 -9.36 -12.28
C LYS A 177 -15.48 -10.85 -12.34
N SER A 178 -14.78 -11.65 -13.13
CA SER A 178 -15.09 -13.06 -13.34
C SER A 178 -14.59 -13.98 -12.22
N ASN A 179 -13.52 -13.60 -11.52
CA ASN A 179 -13.01 -14.35 -10.38
C ASN A 179 -13.84 -14.02 -9.12
N PRO A 180 -14.43 -15.00 -8.41
CA PRO A 180 -15.16 -14.75 -7.18
C PRO A 180 -14.27 -14.32 -6.02
N TYR A 181 -12.95 -14.53 -6.09
CA TYR A 181 -12.00 -14.31 -4.98
C TYR A 181 -12.50 -14.96 -3.68
N CYS A 182 -12.87 -16.23 -3.80
CA CYS A 182 -13.37 -17.03 -2.70
C CYS A 182 -12.33 -18.10 -2.35
N ASP A 183 -11.76 -17.99 -1.16
CA ASP A 183 -11.03 -19.09 -0.54
C ASP A 183 -12.03 -19.95 0.25
N SER A 184 -12.43 -21.07 -0.33
CA SER A 184 -13.37 -22.02 0.29
C SER A 184 -12.77 -22.77 1.48
N ASN A 185 -11.44 -22.72 1.67
CA ASN A 185 -10.79 -23.35 2.83
C ASN A 185 -10.84 -22.46 4.07
N ASN A 186 -11.17 -21.18 3.91
CA ASN A 186 -11.31 -20.27 5.04
C ASN A 186 -12.65 -20.49 5.76
N LEU A 187 -12.61 -21.27 6.85
CA LEU A 187 -13.79 -21.65 7.63
C LEU A 187 -14.37 -20.50 8.47
N GLU A 188 -13.56 -19.50 8.80
CA GLU A 188 -14.00 -18.34 9.59
C GLU A 188 -14.86 -17.38 8.76
N TRP A 189 -14.52 -17.22 7.48
CA TRP A 189 -15.17 -16.28 6.57
C TRP A 189 -15.75 -16.99 5.34
N PRO A 190 -16.81 -17.81 5.50
CA PRO A 190 -17.37 -18.60 4.41
C PRO A 190 -17.92 -17.70 3.31
N CYS A 191 -17.68 -18.09 2.06
CA CYS A 191 -18.19 -17.38 0.89
C CYS A 191 -19.72 -17.48 0.83
N ALA A 192 -20.39 -16.32 0.75
CA ALA A 192 -21.82 -16.27 0.59
C ALA A 192 -22.23 -16.69 -0.84
N PRO A 193 -23.27 -17.52 -1.01
CA PRO A 193 -23.71 -17.98 -2.33
C PRO A 193 -23.98 -16.82 -3.30
N GLY A 194 -23.43 -16.92 -4.50
CA GLY A 194 -23.61 -15.92 -5.58
C GLY A 194 -22.87 -14.60 -5.36
N GLN A 195 -22.08 -14.46 -4.29
CA GLN A 195 -21.29 -13.25 -4.03
C GLN A 195 -19.89 -13.34 -4.61
N PHE A 196 -19.36 -12.17 -5.00
CA PHE A 196 -18.03 -12.01 -5.57
C PHE A 196 -17.23 -10.98 -4.75
N TYR A 197 -16.02 -11.34 -4.36
CA TYR A 197 -15.12 -10.56 -3.50
C TYR A 197 -13.94 -9.96 -4.28
N TYR A 198 -14.16 -9.59 -5.54
CA TYR A 198 -13.20 -8.80 -6.33
C TYR A 198 -12.92 -7.43 -5.70
N GLY A 199 -11.88 -6.75 -6.18
CA GLY A 199 -11.43 -5.47 -5.66
C GLY A 199 -12.53 -4.41 -5.68
N ARG A 200 -12.78 -3.76 -4.53
CA ARG A 200 -13.68 -2.61 -4.41
C ARG A 200 -13.11 -1.49 -3.55
N GLY A 201 -13.54 -0.28 -3.85
CA GLY A 201 -13.16 0.93 -3.11
C GLY A 201 -11.69 1.33 -3.32
N PRO A 202 -11.22 2.34 -2.57
CA PRO A 202 -9.90 2.93 -2.77
C PRO A 202 -8.72 1.99 -2.56
N MET A 203 -8.86 0.95 -1.73
CA MET A 203 -7.80 -0.04 -1.46
C MET A 203 -8.02 -1.36 -2.21
N MET A 204 -8.97 -1.40 -3.16
CA MET A 204 -9.34 -2.61 -3.90
C MET A 204 -9.51 -3.84 -2.98
N LEU A 205 -10.30 -3.69 -1.90
CA LEU A 205 -10.53 -4.75 -0.92
C LEU A 205 -11.00 -6.01 -1.65
N SER A 206 -10.25 -7.10 -1.47
CA SER A 206 -10.44 -8.35 -2.21
C SER A 206 -10.40 -9.54 -1.26
N TRP A 207 -11.03 -10.65 -1.65
CA TRP A 207 -11.15 -11.92 -0.90
C TRP A 207 -12.14 -11.95 0.26
N ASN A 208 -12.87 -13.07 0.38
CA ASN A 208 -13.85 -13.34 1.45
C ASN A 208 -13.30 -13.07 2.86
N TYR A 209 -12.07 -13.49 3.15
CA TYR A 209 -11.48 -13.30 4.48
C TYR A 209 -11.20 -11.83 4.84
N ASN A 210 -10.98 -10.96 3.86
CA ASN A 210 -10.83 -9.52 4.10
C ASN A 210 -12.20 -8.84 4.25
N TYR A 211 -13.17 -9.17 3.39
CA TYR A 211 -14.54 -8.67 3.52
C TYR A 211 -15.17 -9.10 4.86
N GLY A 212 -14.89 -10.32 5.32
CA GLY A 212 -15.33 -10.83 6.60
C GLY A 212 -14.78 -10.04 7.79
N GLN A 213 -13.45 -9.93 7.90
CA GLN A 213 -12.81 -9.17 8.98
C GLN A 213 -13.21 -7.70 8.96
N CYS A 214 -13.19 -7.07 7.78
CA CYS A 214 -13.61 -5.67 7.61
C CYS A 214 -15.08 -5.47 8.01
N GLY A 215 -15.96 -6.37 7.59
CA GLY A 215 -17.37 -6.32 7.92
C GLY A 215 -17.62 -6.44 9.42
N ARG A 216 -16.94 -7.38 10.09
CA ARG A 216 -17.01 -7.51 11.55
C ARG A 216 -16.59 -6.23 12.26
N ASP A 217 -15.46 -5.64 11.87
CA ASP A 217 -14.88 -4.50 12.57
C ASP A 217 -15.66 -3.20 12.31
N LEU A 218 -16.29 -3.07 11.14
CA LEU A 218 -17.16 -1.94 10.78
C LEU A 218 -18.63 -2.12 11.24
N GLY A 219 -19.01 -3.31 11.70
CA GLY A 219 -20.42 -3.64 11.98
C GLY A 219 -21.29 -3.68 10.71
N LEU A 220 -20.75 -4.20 9.60
CA LEU A 220 -21.38 -4.31 8.28
C LEU A 220 -21.38 -5.78 7.81
N ASP A 221 -22.47 -6.27 7.21
CA ASP A 221 -22.51 -7.61 6.59
C ASP A 221 -21.86 -7.60 5.19
N LEU A 222 -20.55 -7.34 5.15
CA LEU A 222 -19.76 -7.27 3.92
C LEU A 222 -19.57 -8.65 3.24
N LEU A 223 -19.73 -9.75 3.97
CA LEU A 223 -19.68 -11.09 3.37
C LEU A 223 -20.90 -11.38 2.51
N ARG A 224 -22.10 -11.04 2.97
CA ARG A 224 -23.34 -11.24 2.20
C ARG A 224 -23.67 -10.07 1.28
N ARG A 225 -23.17 -8.88 1.56
CA ARG A 225 -23.43 -7.65 0.79
C ARG A 225 -22.14 -6.95 0.35
N PRO A 226 -21.18 -7.61 -0.31
CA PRO A 226 -19.89 -7.01 -0.65
C PRO A 226 -20.01 -5.80 -1.59
N ALA A 227 -21.07 -5.71 -2.39
CA ALA A 227 -21.32 -4.59 -3.32
C ALA A 227 -21.54 -3.23 -2.63
N ILE A 228 -21.81 -3.19 -1.31
CA ILE A 228 -21.93 -1.90 -0.61
C ILE A 228 -20.59 -1.14 -0.56
N ALA A 229 -19.46 -1.85 -0.64
CA ALA A 229 -18.12 -1.26 -0.71
C ALA A 229 -17.81 -0.51 -2.03
N SER A 230 -18.68 -0.59 -3.04
CA SER A 230 -18.57 0.20 -4.28
C SER A 230 -19.88 0.90 -4.70
N SER A 231 -20.90 0.89 -3.83
CA SER A 231 -22.15 1.64 -4.03
C SER A 231 -22.39 2.72 -2.97
N ASP A 232 -21.75 2.63 -1.80
CA ASP A 232 -21.72 3.68 -0.79
C ASP A 232 -20.30 4.25 -0.66
N PRO A 233 -20.07 5.55 -0.94
CA PRO A 233 -18.74 6.13 -0.92
C PRO A 233 -18.16 6.28 0.49
N VAL A 234 -18.98 6.38 1.53
CA VAL A 234 -18.50 6.38 2.93
C VAL A 234 -17.96 5.01 3.25
N ILE A 235 -18.73 3.95 2.98
CA ILE A 235 -18.29 2.57 3.24
C ILE A 235 -17.06 2.22 2.40
N ALA A 236 -16.98 2.69 1.15
CA ALA A 236 -15.80 2.50 0.31
C ALA A 236 -14.54 3.10 0.97
N PHE A 237 -14.62 4.31 1.53
CA PHE A 237 -13.49 4.87 2.29
C PHE A 237 -13.25 4.14 3.62
N GLU A 238 -14.30 3.72 4.32
CA GLU A 238 -14.16 2.97 5.58
C GLU A 238 -13.41 1.65 5.37
N THR A 239 -13.65 0.93 4.28
CA THR A 239 -12.94 -0.32 3.99
C THR A 239 -11.46 -0.08 3.70
N ALA A 240 -11.14 1.01 3.00
CA ALA A 240 -9.76 1.39 2.72
C ALA A 240 -9.00 1.85 3.97
N ILE A 241 -9.64 2.67 4.81
CA ILE A 241 -9.03 3.13 6.07
C ILE A 241 -8.93 1.95 7.05
N TRP A 242 -9.93 1.06 7.11
CA TRP A 242 -9.84 -0.19 7.89
C TRP A 242 -8.58 -0.97 7.52
N PHE A 243 -8.34 -1.23 6.24
CA PHE A 243 -7.13 -1.94 5.80
C PHE A 243 -5.86 -1.21 6.23
N TRP A 244 -5.83 0.12 6.08
CA TRP A 244 -4.69 0.96 6.46
C TRP A 244 -4.36 0.86 7.97
N MET A 245 -5.39 0.82 8.80
CA MET A 245 -5.30 0.84 10.26
C MET A 245 -5.13 -0.55 10.89
N THR A 246 -5.37 -1.64 10.15
CA THR A 246 -5.49 -2.98 10.73
C THR A 246 -4.24 -3.82 10.48
N PRO A 247 -3.48 -4.22 11.53
CA PRO A 247 -2.39 -5.17 11.36
C PRO A 247 -2.94 -6.56 11.03
N GLN A 248 -2.30 -7.27 10.10
CA GLN A 248 -2.60 -8.66 9.77
C GLN A 248 -1.32 -9.48 9.89
N ALA A 249 -1.13 -10.11 11.04
CA ALA A 249 0.11 -10.79 11.37
C ALA A 249 0.56 -11.74 10.24
N PRO A 250 1.85 -11.69 9.81
CA PRO A 250 2.96 -10.98 10.45
C PRO A 250 3.11 -9.50 10.05
N LYS A 251 2.23 -8.95 9.21
CA LYS A 251 2.32 -7.56 8.73
C LYS A 251 1.85 -6.58 9.82
N PRO A 252 2.58 -5.48 10.07
CA PRO A 252 2.06 -4.37 10.88
C PRO A 252 0.97 -3.61 10.10
N SER A 253 0.30 -2.65 10.75
CA SER A 253 -0.59 -1.75 10.03
C SER A 253 0.21 -0.74 9.19
N CYS A 254 -0.38 -0.21 8.12
CA CYS A 254 0.25 0.86 7.35
C CYS A 254 0.36 2.15 8.19
N HIS A 255 -0.64 2.38 9.06
CA HIS A 255 -0.65 3.44 10.06
C HIS A 255 0.60 3.44 10.93
N ASP A 256 0.92 2.32 11.58
CA ASP A 256 2.04 2.24 12.51
C ASP A 256 3.38 2.45 11.79
N VAL A 257 3.49 2.01 10.54
CA VAL A 257 4.69 2.21 9.73
C VAL A 257 4.91 3.69 9.41
N ILE A 258 3.87 4.42 8.98
CA ILE A 258 4.04 5.82 8.55
C ILE A 258 4.10 6.80 9.73
N THR A 259 3.57 6.40 10.89
CA THR A 259 3.57 7.20 12.13
C THR A 259 4.76 6.91 13.05
N ASP A 260 5.74 6.14 12.56
CA ASP A 260 6.95 5.73 13.29
C ASP A 260 6.68 4.88 14.56
N GLN A 261 5.53 4.22 14.64
CA GLN A 261 5.16 3.34 15.77
C GLN A 261 5.60 1.88 15.56
N TRP A 262 5.82 1.45 14.32
CA TRP A 262 6.30 0.11 14.03
C TRP A 262 7.80 -0.02 14.28
N GLN A 263 8.16 -1.00 15.11
CA GLN A 263 9.54 -1.43 15.29
C GLN A 263 9.78 -2.75 14.53
N PRO A 264 10.67 -2.78 13.53
CA PRO A 264 10.98 -4.00 12.79
C PRO A 264 11.52 -5.11 13.70
N SER A 265 11.05 -6.33 13.50
CA SER A 265 11.63 -7.51 14.16
C SER A 265 13.00 -7.85 13.55
N ALA A 266 13.74 -8.77 14.19
CA ALA A 266 14.98 -9.30 13.62
C ALA A 266 14.76 -9.93 12.23
N ALA A 267 13.61 -10.58 12.02
CA ALA A 267 13.24 -11.17 10.73
C ALA A 267 12.87 -10.12 9.67
N ASP A 268 12.36 -8.96 10.07
CA ASP A 268 12.13 -7.83 9.16
C ASP A 268 13.44 -7.21 8.71
N ILE A 269 14.35 -6.98 9.66
CA ILE A 269 15.68 -6.41 9.38
C ILE A 269 16.46 -7.34 8.43
N SER A 270 16.48 -8.65 8.71
CA SER A 270 17.19 -9.62 7.85
C SER A 270 16.60 -9.70 6.44
N ALA A 271 15.28 -9.48 6.31
CA ALA A 271 14.60 -9.42 5.03
C ALA A 271 14.62 -8.02 4.37
N GLY A 272 15.34 -7.05 4.92
CA GLY A 272 15.46 -5.71 4.37
C GLY A 272 14.20 -4.84 4.50
N ARG A 273 13.24 -5.22 5.36
CA ARG A 273 12.02 -4.44 5.64
C ARG A 273 12.32 -3.38 6.69
N LEU A 274 12.62 -2.17 6.22
CA LEU A 274 12.89 -1.00 7.06
C LEU A 274 11.70 -0.02 7.04
N PRO A 275 11.43 0.74 8.13
CA PRO A 275 10.29 1.65 8.19
C PRO A 275 10.31 2.67 7.05
N GLY A 276 9.17 2.85 6.40
CA GLY A 276 9.00 3.75 5.27
C GLY A 276 7.92 3.31 4.29
N TYR A 277 7.72 4.12 3.24
CA TYR A 277 6.67 3.91 2.25
C TYR A 277 6.84 2.60 1.47
N GLY A 278 8.08 2.14 1.29
CA GLY A 278 8.36 0.83 0.67
C GLY A 278 7.79 -0.36 1.44
N VAL A 279 7.78 -0.32 2.78
CA VAL A 279 7.15 -1.38 3.59
C VAL A 279 5.64 -1.31 3.50
N ILE A 280 5.05 -0.12 3.35
CA ILE A 280 3.61 0.03 3.09
C ILE A 280 3.22 -0.64 1.78
N THR A 281 3.98 -0.43 0.69
CA THR A 281 3.80 -1.18 -0.57
C THR A 281 3.94 -2.69 -0.36
N ASN A 282 4.88 -3.12 0.49
CA ASN A 282 5.06 -4.54 0.81
C ASN A 282 3.85 -5.14 1.56
N ILE A 283 3.26 -4.39 2.50
CA ILE A 283 2.05 -4.77 3.22
C ILE A 283 0.89 -4.98 2.25
N ILE A 284 0.70 -4.03 1.32
CA ILE A 284 -0.42 -4.04 0.37
C ILE A 284 -0.25 -5.15 -0.67
N ASN A 285 0.89 -5.20 -1.37
CA ASN A 285 1.07 -6.14 -2.48
C ASN A 285 2.52 -6.64 -2.69
N GLY A 286 3.30 -6.75 -1.61
CA GLY A 286 4.72 -7.12 -1.69
C GLY A 286 5.01 -8.50 -2.31
N GLY A 287 4.04 -9.41 -2.26
CA GLY A 287 4.12 -10.71 -2.92
C GLY A 287 4.29 -10.62 -4.44
N LEU A 288 3.68 -9.60 -5.06
CA LEU A 288 3.69 -9.42 -6.52
C LEU A 288 4.61 -8.29 -6.98
N GLU A 289 4.92 -7.32 -6.12
CA GLU A 289 5.59 -6.09 -6.54
C GLU A 289 7.01 -5.91 -6.00
N CYS A 290 7.26 -6.27 -4.73
CA CYS A 290 8.54 -6.04 -4.08
C CYS A 290 9.65 -6.99 -4.56
N ALA A 291 10.88 -6.74 -4.08
CA ALA A 291 12.09 -7.50 -4.46
C ALA A 291 12.34 -7.53 -5.98
N GLY A 292 12.02 -6.42 -6.66
CA GLY A 292 12.25 -6.24 -8.10
C GLY A 292 11.25 -6.95 -9.01
N ARG A 293 10.19 -7.57 -8.47
CA ARG A 293 9.21 -8.34 -9.25
C ARG A 293 8.39 -7.47 -10.19
N ASN A 294 7.96 -6.29 -9.73
CA ASN A 294 7.20 -5.36 -10.57
C ASN A 294 7.57 -3.90 -10.27
N VAL A 295 8.71 -3.48 -10.80
CA VAL A 295 9.25 -2.13 -10.56
C VAL A 295 8.29 -1.04 -11.05
N ALA A 296 7.61 -1.24 -12.19
CA ALA A 296 6.70 -0.23 -12.75
C ALA A 296 5.52 0.09 -11.82
N GLN A 297 4.90 -0.92 -11.20
CA GLN A 297 3.80 -0.69 -10.26
C GLN A 297 4.29 0.03 -8.98
N VAL A 298 5.47 -0.35 -8.48
CA VAL A 298 6.09 0.32 -7.33
C VAL A 298 6.43 1.78 -7.65
N GLU A 299 6.94 2.05 -8.84
CA GLU A 299 7.22 3.41 -9.31
C GLU A 299 5.96 4.28 -9.36
N ASP A 300 4.84 3.75 -9.84
CA ASP A 300 3.57 4.47 -9.88
C ASP A 300 3.06 4.82 -8.47
N ARG A 301 3.10 3.87 -7.52
CA ARG A 301 2.79 4.14 -6.08
C ARG A 301 3.63 5.28 -5.51
N ILE A 302 4.92 5.32 -5.84
CA ILE A 302 5.85 6.36 -5.36
C ILE A 302 5.57 7.69 -6.06
N SER A 303 5.24 7.67 -7.35
CA SER A 303 4.95 8.87 -8.13
C SER A 303 3.75 9.64 -7.56
N PHE A 304 2.67 8.93 -7.20
CA PHE A 304 1.55 9.54 -6.47
C PHE A 304 1.96 10.08 -5.10
N TYR A 305 2.65 9.28 -4.28
CA TYR A 305 3.06 9.67 -2.94
C TYR A 305 3.95 10.93 -2.93
N THR A 306 4.95 10.98 -3.79
CA THR A 306 5.88 12.12 -3.88
C THR A 306 5.19 13.38 -4.37
N ARG A 307 4.28 13.28 -5.35
CA ARG A 307 3.43 14.39 -5.77
C ARG A 307 2.61 14.93 -4.59
N TYR A 308 1.95 14.06 -3.84
CA TYR A 308 1.11 14.47 -2.70
C TYR A 308 1.92 15.06 -1.54
N CYS A 309 3.08 14.48 -1.20
CA CYS A 309 4.02 15.07 -0.25
C CYS A 309 4.41 16.50 -0.64
N GLY A 310 4.71 16.72 -1.93
CA GLY A 310 4.99 18.05 -2.48
C GLY A 310 3.82 19.03 -2.30
N MET A 311 2.58 18.58 -2.49
CA MET A 311 1.38 19.41 -2.28
C MET A 311 1.12 19.74 -0.80
N PHE A 312 1.47 18.83 0.10
CA PHE A 312 1.35 19.04 1.55
C PHE A 312 2.52 19.83 2.17
N GLY A 313 3.64 19.94 1.43
CA GLY A 313 4.87 20.57 1.91
C GLY A 313 5.60 19.73 2.95
N VAL A 314 5.54 18.40 2.83
CA VAL A 314 6.22 17.45 3.73
C VAL A 314 7.28 16.66 2.98
N ASP A 315 8.36 16.30 3.67
CA ASP A 315 9.42 15.49 3.10
C ASP A 315 8.98 14.01 3.05
N PRO A 316 9.12 13.33 1.89
CA PRO A 316 8.80 11.90 1.81
C PRO A 316 9.77 11.03 2.63
N GLY A 317 10.92 11.56 3.05
CA GLY A 317 11.97 10.94 3.87
C GLY A 317 11.93 11.27 5.36
N THR A 318 13.00 10.87 6.05
CA THR A 318 13.15 10.91 7.51
C THR A 318 14.54 11.46 7.89
N VAL A 319 14.60 12.38 8.85
CA VAL A 319 15.88 12.91 9.36
C VAL A 319 16.50 11.91 10.34
N LEU A 320 17.80 11.65 10.18
CA LEU A 320 18.56 10.73 11.02
C LEU A 320 19.53 11.46 11.95
N GLY A 321 19.70 10.93 13.16
CA GLY A 321 20.73 11.29 14.12
C GLY A 321 21.61 10.08 14.46
N ARG A 322 22.79 10.32 15.03
CA ARG A 322 23.72 9.27 15.45
C ARG A 322 23.42 8.84 16.89
N LEU A 323 23.32 7.54 17.14
CA LEU A 323 23.19 7.02 18.50
C LEU A 323 24.51 7.19 19.30
N PRO A 324 24.47 7.65 20.56
CA PRO A 324 25.65 7.83 21.41
C PRO A 324 26.55 6.59 21.46
N GLY A 325 27.86 6.78 21.27
CA GLY A 325 28.86 5.71 21.34
C GLY A 325 28.88 4.71 20.16
N THR A 326 28.01 4.87 19.15
CA THR A 326 27.91 3.90 18.03
C THR A 326 28.24 4.56 16.68
N THR A 327 28.34 3.81 15.58
CA THR A 327 28.37 4.36 14.21
C THR A 327 27.00 4.31 13.53
N VAL A 328 25.94 4.06 14.30
CA VAL A 328 24.59 3.78 13.83
C VAL A 328 23.76 5.05 13.79
N TYR A 329 23.05 5.25 12.68
CA TYR A 329 22.13 6.36 12.47
C TYR A 329 20.68 5.88 12.50
N ARG A 330 19.81 6.64 13.16
CA ARG A 330 18.40 6.30 13.38
C ARG A 330 17.50 7.53 13.28
N ASN A 331 16.22 7.30 13.02
CA ASN A 331 15.19 8.34 13.04
C ASN A 331 15.20 9.02 14.41
N MET A 332 15.43 10.32 14.44
CA MET A 332 15.51 11.07 15.71
C MET A 332 14.18 11.18 16.44
N LYS A 333 13.04 11.02 15.73
CA LYS A 333 11.73 10.96 16.38
C LYS A 333 11.55 9.68 17.20
N GLN A 334 12.12 8.57 16.72
CA GLN A 334 12.02 7.27 17.38
C GLN A 334 13.12 7.06 18.44
N TYR A 335 14.26 7.73 18.28
CA TYR A 335 15.42 7.62 19.17
C TYR A 335 15.85 9.03 19.63
N PRO A 336 15.23 9.58 20.70
CA PRO A 336 15.49 10.94 21.16
C PRO A 336 16.93 11.16 21.66
N GLU A 337 17.64 10.10 22.02
CA GLU A 337 19.05 10.12 22.40
C GLU A 337 20.00 10.31 21.19
N ALA A 338 19.49 10.14 19.97
CA ALA A 338 20.27 10.34 18.76
C ALA A 338 20.59 11.83 18.56
N TYR A 339 21.84 12.15 18.25
CA TYR A 339 22.30 13.54 18.10
C TYR A 339 22.69 13.87 16.65
N THR A 340 22.58 15.15 16.29
CA THR A 340 22.99 15.70 15.00
C THR A 340 24.37 16.35 15.07
N TYR A 341 24.94 16.62 13.91
CA TYR A 341 26.16 17.40 13.76
C TYR A 341 25.83 18.81 13.28
N ASN A 342 26.46 19.82 13.88
CA ASN A 342 26.29 21.20 13.43
C ASN A 342 26.71 21.34 11.97
N GLY A 343 25.86 21.95 11.15
CA GLY A 343 26.10 22.15 9.71
C GLY A 343 25.83 20.93 8.83
N ILE A 344 25.37 19.79 9.38
CA ILE A 344 25.07 18.57 8.61
C ILE A 344 23.65 18.09 8.93
N VAL A 345 22.88 17.84 7.87
CA VAL A 345 21.56 17.19 7.96
C VAL A 345 21.65 15.86 7.23
N ILE A 346 21.24 14.78 7.90
CA ILE A 346 21.25 13.42 7.35
C ILE A 346 19.80 13.02 7.11
N VAL A 347 19.45 12.69 5.87
CA VAL A 347 18.09 12.32 5.49
C VAL A 347 18.09 10.93 4.87
N ARG A 348 17.28 10.03 5.41
CA ARG A 348 16.90 8.78 4.76
C ARG A 348 15.72 9.06 3.84
N VAL A 349 15.84 8.71 2.57
CA VAL A 349 14.69 8.74 1.66
C VAL A 349 13.86 7.49 1.94
N ASP A 350 12.60 7.64 2.39
CA ASP A 350 11.72 6.51 2.74
C ASP A 350 11.02 5.90 1.51
N ALA A 351 11.57 6.15 0.31
CA ALA A 351 11.14 5.60 -0.96
C ALA A 351 12.38 5.15 -1.77
N PRO A 352 12.33 4.00 -2.45
CA PRO A 352 13.40 3.60 -3.35
C PRO A 352 13.56 4.58 -4.53
N ILE A 353 14.80 4.77 -4.97
CA ILE A 353 15.18 5.72 -6.03
C ILE A 353 15.25 4.97 -7.36
N TYR A 354 14.39 5.34 -8.31
CA TYR A 354 14.35 4.77 -9.66
C TYR A 354 14.33 5.87 -10.73
N PHE A 355 14.46 5.48 -12.01
CA PHE A 355 14.61 6.41 -13.12
C PHE A 355 13.38 7.31 -13.30
N ALA A 356 12.17 6.80 -13.04
CA ALA A 356 10.95 7.60 -13.12
C ALA A 356 10.85 8.68 -12.02
N ASN A 357 11.46 8.45 -10.85
CA ASN A 357 11.42 9.35 -9.70
C ASN A 357 12.66 10.25 -9.60
N ILE A 358 13.68 10.00 -10.42
CA ILE A 358 14.93 10.76 -10.38
C ILE A 358 14.77 12.17 -10.94
N SER A 359 13.80 12.36 -11.85
CA SER A 359 13.34 13.67 -12.29
C SER A 359 12.82 14.49 -11.12
N TYR A 360 12.14 13.90 -10.13
CA TYR A 360 11.77 14.61 -8.89
C TYR A 360 13.01 14.99 -8.06
N ILE A 361 14.02 14.12 -7.93
CA ILE A 361 15.27 14.48 -7.23
C ILE A 361 16.01 15.62 -7.96
N LYS A 362 15.91 15.64 -9.29
CA LYS A 362 16.50 16.63 -10.19
C LYS A 362 15.72 17.97 -10.20
N ASP A 363 14.40 17.92 -10.31
CA ASP A 363 13.48 19.06 -10.54
C ASP A 363 12.90 19.63 -9.23
N SER A 364 12.60 18.77 -8.25
CA SER A 364 11.87 19.13 -7.02
C SER A 364 12.70 19.88 -5.98
N CYS A 365 13.95 20.23 -6.29
CA CYS A 365 14.72 21.15 -5.46
C CYS A 365 14.86 20.71 -3.99
N HIS A 366 15.67 19.68 -3.74
CA HIS A 366 16.55 19.69 -2.56
C HIS A 366 17.98 20.11 -2.98
N ILE A 367 18.54 19.54 -4.04
CA ILE A 367 19.93 19.85 -4.49
C ILE A 367 20.09 21.31 -4.93
N HIS A 368 19.18 21.84 -5.77
CA HIS A 368 19.26 23.24 -6.22
C HIS A 368 18.82 24.26 -5.16
N ARG A 369 17.85 23.95 -4.30
CA ARG A 369 17.42 24.84 -3.19
C ARG A 369 18.44 24.88 -2.05
N LEU A 370 19.17 23.80 -1.80
CA LEU A 370 20.30 23.79 -0.88
C LEU A 370 21.38 24.78 -1.33
N LYS A 371 21.64 24.91 -2.63
CA LYS A 371 22.61 25.87 -3.20
C LYS A 371 22.15 27.34 -3.25
N ARG A 372 20.87 27.68 -3.14
CA ARG A 372 20.34 29.04 -3.45
C ARG A 372 19.42 29.69 -2.40
N ARG A 373 19.47 29.27 -1.13
CA ARG A 373 18.75 29.97 -0.04
C ARG A 373 19.72 30.50 1.00
N GLY A 374 20.09 31.77 0.86
CA GLY A 374 21.04 32.47 1.73
C GLY A 374 22.50 32.10 1.47
N SER A 375 23.42 32.89 2.00
CA SER A 375 24.88 32.91 1.76
C SER A 375 25.67 31.63 2.11
N LEU A 376 25.01 30.47 2.22
CA LEU A 376 25.60 29.19 2.62
C LEU A 376 25.63 28.23 1.42
N GLU A 377 26.83 27.94 0.95
CA GLU A 377 27.11 26.84 0.01
C GLU A 377 26.77 25.51 0.70
N ARG A 378 25.89 24.71 0.10
CA ARG A 378 25.47 23.41 0.64
C ARG A 378 25.85 22.30 -0.33
N THR A 379 26.51 21.27 0.19
CA THR A 379 26.96 20.09 -0.56
C THR A 379 26.10 18.88 -0.21
N LEU A 380 25.82 18.00 -1.18
CA LEU A 380 25.07 16.77 -0.99
C LEU A 380 26.00 15.57 -1.04
N ALA A 381 25.94 14.70 -0.03
CA ALA A 381 26.57 13.39 -0.03
C ALA A 381 25.50 12.29 -0.16
N VAL A 382 25.74 11.30 -1.01
CA VAL A 382 24.88 10.13 -1.16
C VAL A 382 25.54 8.94 -0.48
N SER A 383 24.89 8.37 0.52
CA SER A 383 25.41 7.22 1.25
C SER A 383 24.56 5.97 1.06
N ASN A 384 25.21 4.81 1.00
CA ASN A 384 24.61 3.49 0.83
C ASN A 384 23.71 3.33 -0.42
N PRO A 385 24.09 3.85 -1.61
CA PRO A 385 23.36 3.50 -2.82
C PRO A 385 23.66 2.03 -3.18
N ASN A 386 22.61 1.23 -3.39
CA ASN A 386 22.81 -0.10 -3.97
C ASN A 386 23.23 0.01 -5.45
N LYS A 387 23.66 -1.10 -6.05
CA LYS A 387 24.15 -1.14 -7.44
C LYS A 387 23.14 -0.57 -8.45
N GLU A 388 21.87 -0.91 -8.31
CA GLU A 388 20.81 -0.47 -9.22
C GLU A 388 20.53 1.03 -9.09
N VAL A 389 20.49 1.53 -7.86
CA VAL A 389 20.34 2.96 -7.55
C VAL A 389 21.52 3.75 -8.10
N LEU A 390 22.75 3.27 -7.91
CA LEU A 390 23.95 3.94 -8.42
C LEU A 390 23.97 3.97 -9.95
N LEU A 391 23.60 2.87 -10.61
CA LEU A 391 23.47 2.82 -12.08
C LEU A 391 22.37 3.78 -12.57
N THR A 392 21.26 3.89 -11.85
CA THR A 392 20.17 4.81 -12.17
C THR A 392 20.62 6.27 -12.03
N LEU A 393 21.31 6.60 -10.93
CA LEU A 393 21.89 7.93 -10.70
C LEU A 393 22.88 8.29 -11.80
N ALA A 394 23.75 7.37 -12.20
CA ALA A 394 24.71 7.58 -13.29
C ALA A 394 23.99 7.81 -14.63
N ARG A 395 23.01 6.96 -15.00
CA ARG A 395 22.24 7.10 -16.25
C ARG A 395 21.45 8.40 -16.34
N SER A 396 21.04 8.95 -15.19
CA SER A 396 20.31 10.22 -15.10
C SER A 396 21.21 11.47 -15.10
N GLY A 397 22.54 11.29 -15.04
CA GLY A 397 23.55 12.36 -14.95
C GLY A 397 23.70 12.98 -13.55
N ILE A 398 23.09 12.38 -12.51
CA ILE A 398 23.16 12.91 -11.14
C ILE A 398 24.53 12.65 -10.50
N VAL A 399 25.22 11.56 -10.89
CA VAL A 399 26.58 11.28 -10.40
C VAL A 399 27.54 12.41 -10.77
N GLU A 400 27.47 12.88 -12.00
CA GLU A 400 28.25 13.99 -12.52
C GLU A 400 27.83 15.32 -11.90
N LEU A 401 26.53 15.52 -11.67
CA LEU A 401 25.99 16.73 -11.05
C LEU A 401 26.46 16.92 -9.60
N ILE A 402 26.52 15.83 -8.83
CA ILE A 402 26.91 15.85 -7.42
C ILE A 402 28.44 15.81 -7.25
N GLY A 403 29.14 15.06 -8.11
CA GLY A 403 30.56 14.76 -7.95
C GLY A 403 30.75 13.33 -7.45
N LYS A 404 31.61 12.56 -8.13
CA LYS A 404 31.84 11.12 -7.86
C LYS A 404 32.42 10.88 -6.46
N GLU A 405 33.10 11.88 -5.91
CA GLU A 405 33.71 11.86 -4.58
C GLU A 405 32.71 11.94 -3.42
N TRP A 406 31.46 12.32 -3.69
CA TRP A 406 30.41 12.48 -2.68
C TRP A 406 29.50 11.24 -2.55
N TYR A 407 29.96 10.09 -3.03
CA TYR A 407 29.25 8.81 -2.96
C TYR A 407 29.96 7.85 -2.01
N PHE A 408 29.24 7.41 -0.97
CA PHE A 408 29.80 6.63 0.12
C PHE A 408 29.02 5.33 0.30
N VAL A 409 29.71 4.26 0.71
CA VAL A 409 29.03 3.00 1.05
C VAL A 409 28.34 3.10 2.40
N ARG A 410 28.96 3.75 3.39
CA ARG A 410 28.43 3.87 4.76
C ARG A 410 28.08 5.32 5.08
N VAL A 411 26.96 5.51 5.77
CA VAL A 411 26.51 6.83 6.27
C VAL A 411 27.59 7.45 7.16
N HIS A 412 28.24 6.65 8.01
CA HIS A 412 29.26 7.14 8.92
C HIS A 412 30.44 7.79 8.18
N ASP A 413 30.96 7.14 7.13
CA ASP A 413 32.09 7.66 6.35
C ASP A 413 31.71 8.98 5.64
N ALA A 414 30.50 9.04 5.07
CA ALA A 414 29.97 10.25 4.45
C ALA A 414 29.95 11.43 5.44
N VAL A 415 29.48 11.18 6.66
CA VAL A 415 29.39 12.20 7.71
C VAL A 415 30.78 12.68 8.14
N GLN A 416 31.76 11.79 8.30
CA GLN A 416 33.13 12.21 8.65
C GLN A 416 33.74 13.13 7.59
N VAL A 417 33.56 12.80 6.30
CA VAL A 417 34.03 13.66 5.20
C VAL A 417 33.29 15.00 5.18
N CYS A 418 31.97 15.00 5.38
CA CYS A 418 31.19 16.23 5.45
C CYS A 418 31.60 17.11 6.64
N LEU A 419 31.90 16.53 7.81
CA LEU A 419 32.37 17.26 8.99
C LEU A 419 33.67 18.00 8.71
N HIS A 420 34.68 17.29 8.20
CA HIS A 420 35.94 17.91 7.82
C HIS A 420 35.77 19.00 6.76
N TYR A 421 34.87 18.80 5.79
CA TYR A 421 34.55 19.82 4.80
C TYR A 421 33.96 21.09 5.45
N VAL A 422 32.98 20.94 6.35
CA VAL A 422 32.37 22.06 7.08
C VAL A 422 33.40 22.78 7.96
N GLU A 423 34.25 22.05 8.66
CA GLU A 423 35.34 22.60 9.49
C GLU A 423 36.34 23.40 8.65
N SER A 424 36.75 22.85 7.50
CA SER A 424 37.71 23.51 6.60
C SER A 424 37.17 24.83 6.01
N LYS A 425 35.85 24.94 5.83
CA LYS A 425 35.19 26.13 5.28
C LYS A 425 34.99 27.23 6.33
N ASN A 426 34.93 26.86 7.61
CA ASN A 426 34.80 27.81 8.73
C ASN A 426 36.15 28.45 9.15
N GLN A 427 37.28 27.95 8.62
CA GLN A 427 38.60 28.56 8.81
C GLN A 427 38.85 29.57 7.68
N THR A 428 38.61 30.87 7.93
CA THR A 428 39.15 31.95 7.07
C THR A 428 40.68 31.89 7.06
N PRO A 429 41.35 32.12 5.93
CA PRO A 429 42.79 31.95 5.82
C PRO A 429 43.51 33.05 6.60
N THR A 430 44.08 32.71 7.76
CA THR A 430 45.16 33.50 8.35
C THR A 430 46.42 33.23 7.54
N ASN A 431 47.02 34.30 7.01
CA ASN A 431 48.31 34.27 6.37
C ASN A 431 49.36 33.58 7.28
N VAL A 432 50.14 32.69 6.67
CA VAL A 432 51.61 32.58 6.73
C VAL A 432 52.09 31.11 6.83
N GLU A 433 52.94 30.81 5.84
CA GLU A 433 54.04 29.83 5.71
C GLU A 433 53.77 28.34 5.50
N GLU A 434 54.25 27.90 4.32
CA GLU A 434 54.55 26.52 3.97
C GLU A 434 55.43 25.86 5.04
N SER A 435 54.87 24.85 5.70
CA SER A 435 55.64 23.82 6.38
C SER A 435 54.90 22.49 6.31
N SER A 436 55.69 21.45 6.21
CA SER A 436 55.41 20.16 5.58
C SER A 436 54.41 19.23 6.31
N SER A 437 53.69 18.46 5.48
CA SER A 437 53.02 17.15 5.72
C SER A 437 51.60 17.20 6.32
N SER A 438 50.60 16.53 5.72
CA SER A 438 50.46 15.06 5.79
C SER A 438 49.80 14.41 4.55
N SER A 439 50.64 13.65 3.84
CA SER A 439 50.50 12.28 3.27
C SER A 439 49.21 11.66 2.71
N LEU A 440 47.99 12.22 2.77
CA LEU A 440 46.79 11.49 2.28
C LEU A 440 46.39 11.76 0.81
N TRP A 441 46.80 12.89 0.23
CA TRP A 441 46.32 13.34 -1.08
C TRP A 441 47.12 12.88 -2.31
N ARG A 442 48.26 12.20 -2.15
CA ARG A 442 49.13 11.83 -3.29
C ARG A 442 48.82 10.49 -3.96
N ARG A 443 47.87 9.69 -3.46
CA ARG A 443 47.63 8.34 -3.99
C ARG A 443 46.52 8.20 -5.04
N CYS A 444 45.82 9.28 -5.39
CA CYS A 444 44.76 9.23 -6.42
C CYS A 444 45.11 9.89 -7.77
N ASN A 445 46.26 10.57 -7.90
CA ASN A 445 46.63 11.29 -9.13
C ASN A 445 47.97 10.82 -9.73
N ALA A 446 48.11 9.53 -9.98
CA ALA A 446 49.23 9.00 -10.76
C ALA A 446 48.74 8.05 -11.85
N LYS A 447 48.22 8.63 -12.93
CA LYS A 447 48.49 8.29 -14.34
C LYS A 447 47.52 9.06 -15.22
N ASN A 448 48.00 10.13 -15.83
CA ASN A 448 47.56 10.56 -17.15
C ASN A 448 48.68 11.40 -17.79
N SER A 449 49.35 10.83 -18.79
CA SER A 449 49.76 11.61 -19.96
C SER A 449 50.06 10.66 -21.13
N SER A 450 49.13 10.55 -22.06
CA SER A 450 49.41 10.78 -23.48
C SER A 450 48.09 10.73 -24.25
N HIS A 451 47.85 11.77 -25.02
CA HIS A 451 46.75 11.93 -25.97
C HIS A 451 46.74 10.83 -27.04
N THR A 452 45.55 10.33 -27.38
CA THR A 452 45.12 10.00 -28.76
C THR A 452 43.60 9.83 -28.80
N GLU A 453 42.96 10.40 -29.83
CA GLU A 453 41.55 10.23 -30.20
C GLU A 453 41.25 8.81 -30.68
N VAL A 454 40.15 8.17 -30.24
CA VAL A 454 39.37 7.13 -30.97
C VAL A 454 37.92 7.05 -30.44
N GLU A 455 37.00 6.80 -31.38
CA GLU A 455 35.54 6.55 -31.42
C GLU A 455 34.80 5.72 -30.31
N PRO A 456 33.43 5.67 -30.34
CA PRO A 456 32.58 5.26 -29.23
C PRO A 456 32.18 3.78 -29.29
N ASP A 457 32.82 2.92 -28.51
CA ASP A 457 32.18 1.74 -27.91
C ASP A 457 33.13 1.11 -26.88
N SER A 458 32.84 1.22 -25.58
CA SER A 458 33.48 0.32 -24.62
C SER A 458 32.66 0.14 -23.33
N LYS A 459 32.41 -1.13 -23.05
CA LYS A 459 31.69 -1.69 -21.91
C LYS A 459 32.27 -1.21 -20.57
N LEU A 460 31.39 -0.78 -19.66
CA LEU A 460 31.68 -0.61 -18.23
C LEU A 460 32.14 -1.95 -17.64
N VAL A 461 33.45 -2.15 -17.52
CA VAL A 461 34.04 -3.24 -16.74
C VAL A 461 34.07 -2.80 -15.27
N LEU A 462 33.18 -3.38 -14.47
CA LEU A 462 33.26 -3.33 -13.01
C LEU A 462 34.50 -4.13 -12.58
N LYS A 463 35.43 -3.51 -11.85
CA LYS A 463 36.49 -4.25 -11.15
C LYS A 463 35.83 -5.12 -10.06
N GLU A 464 36.21 -6.39 -10.03
CA GLU A 464 35.68 -7.40 -9.11
C GLU A 464 35.88 -7.04 -7.62
N PRO A 465 35.02 -7.54 -6.72
CA PRO A 465 35.13 -7.30 -5.29
C PRO A 465 36.25 -8.15 -4.67
N LEU A 466 37.03 -7.54 -3.77
CA LEU A 466 37.90 -8.24 -2.85
C LEU A 466 37.06 -9.13 -1.93
N LEU A 467 36.97 -10.41 -2.27
CA LEU A 467 36.54 -11.47 -1.37
C LEU A 467 37.61 -11.64 -0.29
N PHE A 468 37.16 -11.59 0.97
CA PHE A 468 37.96 -12.01 2.12
C PHE A 468 38.30 -13.50 1.96
N ASN A 469 39.59 -13.82 1.99
CA ASN A 469 40.07 -15.17 2.25
C ASN A 469 40.12 -15.40 3.76
N ASP A 470 39.60 -16.54 4.17
CA ASP A 470 39.67 -17.10 5.52
C ASP A 470 41.09 -17.12 6.08
N LYS A 471 41.23 -16.64 7.32
CA LYS A 471 41.97 -17.31 8.40
C LYS A 471 41.38 -16.92 9.75
#